data_AF-J3KZE1-F1
#
_entry.id   AF-J3KZE1-F1
#
_cell.length_a   1.000
_cell.length_b   1.000
_cell.length_c   1.000
_cell.angle_alpha   90.00
_cell.angle_beta   90.00
_cell.angle_gamma   90.00
#
_symmetry.space_group_name_H-M   'P 1'
#
loop_
_entity.id
_entity.type
_entity.pdbx_description
1 polymer ?
#
loop_
_entity_poly.entity_id
_entity_poly.type
_entity_poly.pdbx_seq_one_letter_code
_entity_poly.pdbx_strand_id
1 'polypeptide(L)'
;MFNINLFISYSLHYELMIICFHQKSTEIEVDVPCSVAYQCYSERETIPQWMPFISSVKVLEDKPDLSRWTLKYEILGRNVEFSWLARNMTPTKNQKIHWRSLEGLPNRGAVRFFPKSSSSCRVQLTVAYEVPEILAPVASALKPFLEGLLMNGLERFATYARERHTKIPRP
;
A
#
# COMPACT_ATOMS: atom_id res chain seq x y z
N MET A 1 41.54 -11.12 -29.88
CA MET A 1 41.22 -9.73 -29.52
C MET A 1 39.74 -9.66 -29.19
N PHE A 2 39.39 -9.69 -27.90
CA PHE A 2 38.00 -9.47 -27.48
C PHE A 2 37.72 -7.97 -27.55
N ASN A 3 36.64 -7.59 -28.22
CA ASN A 3 36.28 -6.20 -28.48
C ASN A 3 35.72 -5.59 -27.18
N ILE A 4 36.59 -4.94 -26.41
CA ILE A 4 36.30 -4.37 -25.08
C ILE A 4 35.13 -3.37 -25.14
N ASN A 5 34.91 -2.71 -26.28
CA ASN A 5 33.80 -1.80 -26.50
C ASN A 5 32.42 -2.48 -26.52
N LEU A 6 32.34 -3.74 -26.94
CA LEU A 6 31.08 -4.48 -26.93
C LEU A 6 30.70 -4.90 -25.50
N PHE A 7 31.70 -5.28 -24.67
CA PHE A 7 31.46 -5.69 -23.28
C PHE A 7 31.08 -4.51 -22.38
N ILE A 8 31.66 -3.32 -22.60
CA ILE A 8 31.28 -2.10 -21.88
C ILE A 8 29.88 -1.64 -22.28
N SER A 9 29.52 -1.74 -23.56
CA SER A 9 28.16 -1.40 -24.02
C SER A 9 27.09 -2.35 -23.48
N TYR A 10 27.38 -3.64 -23.34
CA TYR A 10 26.46 -4.59 -22.72
C TYR A 10 26.41 -4.42 -21.19
N SER A 11 27.56 -4.26 -20.52
CA SER A 11 27.62 -4.10 -19.05
C SER A 11 26.95 -2.80 -18.56
N LEU A 12 27.06 -1.70 -19.31
CA LEU A 12 26.34 -0.45 -19.00
C LEU A 12 24.84 -0.51 -19.29
N HIS A 13 24.37 -1.45 -20.13
CA HIS A 13 22.94 -1.66 -20.35
C HIS A 13 22.28 -2.44 -19.20
N TYR A 14 23.04 -3.23 -18.45
CA TYR A 14 22.52 -3.97 -17.28
C TYR A 14 22.66 -3.22 -15.95
N GLU A 15 23.56 -2.24 -15.85
CA GLU A 15 23.77 -1.48 -14.60
C GLU A 15 22.88 -0.23 -14.43
N LEU A 16 21.95 0.04 -15.36
CA LEU A 16 21.06 1.21 -15.30
C LEU A 16 19.58 0.89 -15.56
N MET A 17 19.12 -0.32 -15.28
CA MET A 17 17.71 -0.48 -14.91
C MET A 17 17.55 -0.01 -13.45
N ILE A 18 17.64 1.31 -13.25
CA ILE A 18 17.34 1.92 -11.95
C ILE A 18 15.90 1.54 -11.65
N ILE A 19 15.73 0.63 -10.70
CA ILE A 19 14.43 0.28 -10.14
C ILE A 19 13.95 1.52 -9.36
N CYS A 20 13.27 2.42 -10.07
CA CYS A 20 12.80 3.70 -9.53
C CYS A 20 11.52 3.48 -8.72
N PHE A 21 11.67 3.19 -7.43
CA PHE A 21 10.54 3.25 -6.51
C PHE A 21 10.03 4.69 -6.40
N HIS A 22 8.75 4.89 -6.71
CA HIS A 22 8.05 6.12 -6.38
C HIS A 22 7.54 6.02 -4.96
N GLN A 23 7.96 6.94 -4.09
CA GLN A 23 7.49 7.04 -2.71
C GLN A 23 6.46 8.16 -2.56
N LYS A 24 5.32 7.84 -1.96
CA LYS A 24 4.31 8.82 -1.57
C LYS A 24 3.96 8.65 -0.10
N SER A 25 3.75 9.78 0.58
CA SER A 25 3.16 9.84 1.91
C SER A 25 1.88 10.66 1.86
N THR A 26 0.84 10.19 2.54
CA THR A 26 -0.43 10.89 2.77
C THR A 26 -0.86 10.69 4.21
N GLU A 27 -1.63 11.62 4.76
CA GLU A 27 -2.11 11.54 6.14
C GLU A 27 -3.49 12.18 6.31
N ILE A 28 -4.21 11.70 7.32
CA ILE A 28 -5.52 12.22 7.71
C ILE A 28 -5.68 12.15 9.23
N GLU A 29 -6.53 13.01 9.79
CA GLU A 29 -7.03 12.84 11.15
C GLU A 29 -8.27 11.95 11.13
N VAL A 30 -8.34 11.03 12.10
CA VAL A 30 -9.45 10.11 12.29
C VAL A 30 -10.01 10.29 13.69
N ASP A 31 -11.33 10.46 13.79
CA ASP A 31 -12.05 10.70 15.05
C ASP A 31 -12.26 9.40 15.87
N VAL A 32 -11.19 8.62 16.01
CA VAL A 32 -11.13 7.44 16.89
C VAL A 32 -9.77 7.38 17.61
N PRO A 33 -9.68 6.71 18.77
CA PRO A 33 -8.41 6.46 19.43
C PRO A 33 -7.42 5.69 18.53
N CYS A 34 -6.11 5.90 18.71
CA CYS A 34 -5.07 5.17 17.96
C CYS A 34 -5.24 3.65 18.00
N SER A 35 -5.67 3.09 19.14
CA SER A 35 -5.90 1.65 19.30
C SER A 35 -6.98 1.13 18.35
N VAL A 36 -8.06 1.90 18.16
CA VAL A 36 -9.16 1.55 17.26
C VAL A 36 -8.71 1.65 15.81
N ALA A 37 -8.08 2.76 15.42
CA ALA A 37 -7.54 2.91 14.06
C ALA A 37 -6.53 1.81 13.72
N TYR A 38 -5.63 1.50 14.66
CA TYR A 38 -4.65 0.42 14.51
C TYR A 38 -5.32 -0.93 14.34
N GLN A 39 -6.32 -1.26 15.17
CA GLN A 39 -7.06 -2.50 15.08
C GLN A 39 -7.77 -2.63 13.72
N CYS A 40 -8.53 -1.60 13.31
CA CYS A 40 -9.20 -1.57 12.00
C CYS A 40 -8.23 -1.83 10.84
N TYR A 41 -7.06 -1.20 10.86
CA TYR A 41 -6.06 -1.38 9.80
C TYR A 41 -5.38 -2.76 9.86
N SER A 42 -5.22 -3.33 11.06
CA SER A 42 -4.60 -4.65 11.25
C SER A 42 -5.44 -5.80 10.68
N GLU A 43 -6.76 -5.62 10.61
CA GLU A 43 -7.70 -6.57 10.01
C GLU A 43 -7.65 -6.50 8.47
N ARG A 44 -6.54 -6.96 7.88
CA ARG A 44 -6.23 -6.83 6.44
C ARG A 44 -7.32 -7.29 5.48
N GLU A 45 -8.08 -8.32 5.82
CA GLU A 45 -9.15 -8.84 4.95
C GLU A 45 -10.36 -7.87 4.85
N THR A 46 -10.43 -6.86 5.73
CA THR A 46 -11.44 -5.80 5.66
C THR A 46 -11.06 -4.66 4.72
N ILE A 47 -9.80 -4.60 4.27
CA ILE A 47 -9.29 -3.49 3.44
C ILE A 47 -10.13 -3.24 2.18
N PRO A 48 -10.59 -4.26 1.42
CA PRO A 48 -11.47 -4.05 0.28
C PRO A 48 -12.76 -3.29 0.58
N GLN A 49 -13.23 -3.28 1.84
CA GLN A 49 -14.46 -2.59 2.25
C GLN A 49 -14.32 -1.07 2.20
N TRP A 50 -13.10 -0.54 2.35
CA TRP A 50 -12.84 0.90 2.41
C TRP A 50 -11.78 1.35 1.39
N MET A 51 -11.08 0.44 0.73
CA MET A 51 -10.09 0.71 -0.31
C MET A 51 -10.50 0.02 -1.63
N PRO A 52 -11.42 0.61 -2.42
CA PRO A 52 -12.13 -0.10 -3.50
C PRO A 52 -11.25 -0.54 -4.68
N PHE A 53 -10.04 0.03 -4.84
CA PHE A 53 -9.10 -0.43 -5.87
C PHE A 53 -8.41 -1.75 -5.48
N ILE A 54 -8.46 -2.13 -4.20
CA ILE A 54 -8.05 -3.46 -3.73
C ILE A 54 -9.28 -4.36 -3.80
N SER A 55 -9.28 -5.28 -4.77
CA SER A 55 -10.38 -6.22 -4.98
C SER A 55 -10.41 -7.36 -3.96
N SER A 56 -9.24 -7.79 -3.45
CA SER A 56 -9.18 -8.84 -2.43
C SER A 56 -7.90 -8.75 -1.61
N VAL A 57 -8.01 -9.19 -0.36
CA VAL A 57 -6.89 -9.47 0.53
C VAL A 57 -7.18 -10.79 1.24
N LYS A 58 -6.29 -11.76 1.12
CA LYS A 58 -6.40 -13.07 1.77
C LYS A 58 -5.16 -13.33 2.62
N VAL A 59 -5.35 -13.50 3.92
CA VAL A 59 -4.25 -13.91 4.82
C VAL A 59 -4.01 -15.41 4.65
N LEU A 60 -2.74 -15.82 4.59
CA LEU A 60 -2.40 -17.23 4.47
C LEU A 60 -2.59 -17.91 5.83
N GLU A 61 -3.36 -19.01 5.84
CA GLU A 61 -3.74 -19.71 7.08
C GLU A 61 -2.50 -20.21 7.85
N ASP A 62 -1.54 -20.83 7.16
CA ASP A 62 -0.32 -21.36 7.76
C ASP A 62 0.72 -20.28 8.10
N LYS A 63 0.59 -19.09 7.50
CA LYS A 63 1.59 -18.00 7.59
C LYS A 63 0.87 -16.67 7.71
N PRO A 64 0.35 -16.32 8.90
CA PRO A 64 -0.46 -15.13 9.09
C PRO A 64 0.34 -13.83 8.89
N ASP A 65 1.67 -13.85 8.89
CA ASP A 65 2.48 -12.70 8.48
C ASP A 65 2.39 -12.43 6.96
N LEU A 66 1.96 -13.42 6.17
CA LEU A 66 1.80 -13.31 4.73
C LEU A 66 0.34 -13.05 4.34
N SER A 67 0.15 -12.29 3.28
CA SER A 67 -1.16 -12.03 2.69
C SER A 67 -1.04 -11.86 1.18
N ARG A 68 -1.99 -12.44 0.44
CA ARG A 68 -2.14 -12.25 -1.00
C ARG A 68 -3.12 -11.13 -1.27
N TRP A 69 -2.72 -10.21 -2.13
CA TRP A 69 -3.49 -9.03 -2.49
C TRP A 69 -3.76 -9.03 -3.98
N THR A 70 -4.93 -8.55 -4.37
CA THR A 70 -5.28 -8.32 -5.77
C THR A 70 -5.86 -6.93 -5.94
N LEU A 71 -5.24 -6.14 -6.80
CA LEU A 71 -5.73 -4.85 -7.29
C LEU A 71 -6.42 -5.07 -8.63
N LYS A 72 -7.62 -4.51 -8.79
CA LYS A 72 -8.32 -4.45 -10.07
C LYS A 72 -8.75 -3.01 -10.31
N TYR A 73 -8.41 -2.47 -11.47
CA TYR A 73 -8.79 -1.11 -11.81
C TYR A 73 -8.85 -0.90 -13.31
N GLU A 74 -9.65 0.08 -13.74
CA GLU A 74 -9.69 0.51 -15.13
C GLU A 74 -8.72 1.66 -15.36
N ILE A 75 -7.69 1.42 -16.17
CA ILE A 75 -6.71 2.45 -16.56
C ILE A 75 -6.88 2.69 -18.05
N LEU A 76 -7.35 3.89 -18.42
CA LEU A 76 -7.53 4.33 -19.81
C LEU A 76 -8.39 3.36 -20.64
N GLY A 77 -9.54 2.93 -20.11
CA GLY A 77 -10.44 2.02 -20.81
C GLY A 77 -9.99 0.56 -20.83
N ARG A 78 -8.91 0.21 -20.11
CA ARG A 78 -8.42 -1.17 -19.98
C ARG A 78 -8.51 -1.64 -18.54
N ASN A 79 -9.15 -2.78 -18.32
CA ASN A 79 -9.11 -3.46 -17.04
C ASN A 79 -7.70 -4.03 -16.81
N VAL A 80 -7.04 -3.56 -15.76
CA VAL A 80 -5.78 -4.11 -15.29
C VAL A 80 -6.02 -4.86 -14.00
N GLU A 81 -5.31 -5.97 -13.85
CA GLU A 81 -5.32 -6.78 -12.64
C GLU A 81 -3.88 -7.08 -12.24
N PHE A 82 -3.52 -6.72 -11.01
CA PHE A 82 -2.22 -7.00 -10.44
C PHE A 82 -2.40 -7.75 -9.13
N SER A 83 -1.58 -8.76 -8.91
CA SER A 83 -1.54 -9.48 -7.64
C SER A 83 -0.13 -9.47 -7.06
N TRP A 84 -0.04 -9.49 -5.74
CA TRP A 84 1.24 -9.61 -5.04
C TRP A 84 1.08 -10.39 -3.73
N LEU A 85 2.17 -11.01 -3.32
CA LEU A 85 2.32 -11.58 -1.99
C LEU A 85 3.06 -10.57 -1.13
N ALA A 86 2.48 -10.16 0.00
CA ALA A 86 3.11 -9.23 0.94
C ALA A 86 3.40 -9.92 2.28
N ARG A 87 4.56 -9.61 2.86
CA ARG A 87 4.90 -9.92 4.25
C ARG A 87 4.69 -8.69 5.12
N ASN A 88 3.87 -8.83 6.15
CA ASN A 88 3.84 -7.91 7.27
C ASN A 88 5.06 -8.15 8.14
N MET A 89 5.79 -7.07 8.41
CA MET A 89 6.91 -7.06 9.34
C MET A 89 6.40 -6.90 10.77
N THR A 90 7.25 -7.15 11.77
CA THR A 90 6.91 -7.01 13.19
C THR A 90 6.28 -5.63 13.47
N PRO A 91 4.99 -5.55 13.80
CA PRO A 91 4.34 -4.28 14.02
C PRO A 91 4.70 -3.71 15.39
N THR A 92 4.56 -2.39 15.53
CA THR A 92 4.61 -1.74 16.84
C THR A 92 3.17 -1.40 17.22
N LYS A 93 2.64 -2.06 18.26
CA LYS A 93 1.22 -1.98 18.64
C LYS A 93 0.78 -0.52 18.79
N ASN A 94 -0.37 -0.18 18.20
CA ASN A 94 -0.96 1.17 18.19
C ASN A 94 -0.09 2.28 17.58
N GLN A 95 1.04 1.95 16.93
CA GLN A 95 1.99 2.94 16.42
C GLN A 95 2.36 2.72 14.95
N LYS A 96 2.62 1.47 14.53
CA LYS A 96 3.12 1.20 13.17
C LYS A 96 2.76 -0.20 12.68
N ILE A 97 2.26 -0.27 11.46
CA ILE A 97 2.16 -1.50 10.67
C ILE A 97 2.96 -1.27 9.39
N HIS A 98 3.77 -2.23 8.97
CA HIS A 98 4.56 -2.08 7.76
C HIS A 98 4.75 -3.42 7.03
N TRP A 99 4.91 -3.34 5.72
CA TRP A 99 4.95 -4.49 4.85
C TRP A 99 5.93 -4.29 3.70
N ARG A 100 6.25 -5.41 3.04
CA ARG A 100 6.95 -5.44 1.75
C ARG A 100 6.38 -6.56 0.89
N SER A 101 6.31 -6.35 -0.41
CA SER A 101 6.03 -7.41 -1.37
C SER A 101 7.20 -8.41 -1.38
N LEU A 102 6.86 -9.67 -1.59
CA LEU A 102 7.80 -10.77 -1.83
C LEU A 102 7.77 -11.19 -3.30
N GLU A 103 6.60 -11.11 -3.93
CA GLU A 103 6.34 -11.57 -5.30
C GLU A 103 5.25 -10.70 -5.94
N GLY A 104 5.19 -10.67 -7.27
CA GLY A 104 4.18 -9.92 -8.03
C GLY A 104 4.49 -8.43 -8.09
N LEU A 105 3.47 -7.58 -7.95
CA LEU A 105 3.61 -6.11 -8.01
C LEU A 105 4.57 -5.57 -6.92
N PRO A 106 5.74 -5.01 -7.28
CA PRO A 106 6.71 -4.54 -6.29
C PRO A 106 6.19 -3.32 -5.52
N ASN A 107 6.04 -3.48 -4.21
CA ASN A 107 5.65 -2.39 -3.32
C ASN A 107 6.11 -2.64 -1.88
N ARG A 108 6.26 -1.56 -1.12
CA ARG A 108 6.44 -1.58 0.34
C ARG A 108 5.73 -0.40 0.95
N GLY A 109 5.37 -0.51 2.21
CA GLY A 109 4.70 0.60 2.87
C GLY A 109 4.70 0.51 4.37
N ALA A 110 4.26 1.59 4.98
CA ALA A 110 4.01 1.68 6.39
C ALA A 110 2.81 2.60 6.64
N VAL A 111 1.92 2.16 7.52
CA VAL A 111 0.96 3.04 8.19
C VAL A 111 1.48 3.34 9.60
N ARG A 112 1.44 4.61 9.98
CA ARG A 112 1.80 5.10 11.30
C ARG A 112 0.61 5.78 11.95
N PHE A 113 0.49 5.60 13.25
CA PHE A 113 -0.59 6.13 14.07
C PHE A 113 0.02 7.05 15.13
N PHE A 114 -0.45 8.29 15.19
CA PHE A 114 0.01 9.29 16.14
C PHE A 114 -1.16 9.74 17.00
N PRO A 115 -1.09 9.61 18.33
CA PRO A 115 -2.17 10.07 19.20
C PRO A 115 -2.32 11.59 19.10
N LYS A 116 -3.56 12.06 19.03
CA LYS A 116 -3.92 13.48 19.07
C LYS A 116 -4.68 13.81 20.35
N SER A 117 -5.64 12.96 20.69
CA SER A 117 -6.43 13.03 21.93
C SER A 117 -6.84 11.62 22.37
N SER A 118 -7.66 11.52 23.44
CA SER A 118 -8.27 10.25 23.84
C SER A 118 -9.27 9.70 22.81
N SER A 119 -9.76 10.54 21.89
CA SER A 119 -10.78 10.19 20.89
C SER A 119 -10.39 10.48 19.45
N SER A 120 -9.15 10.92 19.18
CA SER A 120 -8.68 11.16 17.82
C SER A 120 -7.21 10.80 17.64
N CYS A 121 -6.85 10.43 16.42
CA CYS A 121 -5.48 10.16 16.02
C CYS A 121 -5.19 10.60 14.59
N ARG A 122 -3.92 10.89 14.32
CA ARG A 122 -3.44 11.09 12.96
C ARG A 122 -2.93 9.77 12.40
N VAL A 123 -3.38 9.42 11.20
CA VAL A 123 -2.98 8.23 10.46
C VAL A 123 -2.18 8.66 9.24
N GLN A 124 -0.94 8.22 9.15
CA GLN A 124 -0.05 8.52 8.02
C GLN A 124 0.29 7.24 7.27
N LEU A 125 -0.02 7.21 5.98
CA LEU A 125 0.29 6.13 5.06
C LEU A 125 1.44 6.53 4.15
N THR A 126 2.53 5.76 4.18
CA THR A 126 3.63 5.88 3.23
C THR A 126 3.69 4.61 2.38
N VAL A 127 3.69 4.75 1.06
CA VAL A 127 3.83 3.64 0.11
C VAL A 127 4.96 3.96 -0.86
N ALA A 128 5.82 2.99 -1.11
CA ALA A 128 6.77 3.01 -2.20
C ALA A 128 6.42 1.88 -3.17
N TYR A 129 6.27 2.19 -4.45
CA TYR A 129 5.87 1.24 -5.48
C TYR A 129 6.66 1.47 -6.78
N GLU A 130 6.70 0.45 -7.62
CA GLU A 130 7.19 0.55 -8.99
C GLU A 130 6.00 0.62 -9.96
N VAL A 131 6.18 1.34 -11.07
CA VAL A 131 5.21 1.33 -12.17
C VAL A 131 5.53 0.13 -13.06
N PRO A 132 4.61 -0.85 -13.22
CA PRO A 132 4.82 -1.95 -14.15
C PRO A 132 5.16 -1.45 -15.56
N GLU A 133 6.09 -2.12 -16.23
CA GLU A 133 6.57 -1.70 -17.57
C GLU A 133 5.43 -1.59 -18.59
N ILE A 134 4.42 -2.46 -18.50
CA ILE A 134 3.21 -2.40 -19.33
C ILE A 134 2.43 -1.06 -19.21
N LEU A 135 2.65 -0.33 -18.11
CA LEU A 135 2.07 0.99 -17.85
C LEU A 135 3.07 2.15 -18.07
N ALA A 136 4.31 1.87 -18.49
CA ALA A 136 5.32 2.89 -18.74
C ALA A 136 4.87 4.01 -19.71
N PRO A 137 4.14 3.73 -20.82
CA PRO A 137 3.66 4.78 -21.73
C PRO A 137 2.73 5.81 -21.07
N VAL A 138 2.16 5.48 -19.91
CA VAL A 138 1.15 6.28 -19.20
C VAL A 138 1.60 6.64 -17.78
N ALA A 139 2.87 6.42 -17.45
CA ALA A 139 3.41 6.60 -16.09
C ALA A 139 3.22 8.02 -15.54
N SER A 140 3.31 9.05 -16.40
CA SER A 140 3.10 10.45 -16.02
C SER A 140 1.68 10.73 -15.53
N ALA A 141 0.67 10.11 -16.16
CA ALA A 141 -0.73 10.21 -15.75
C ALA A 141 -1.05 9.30 -14.54
N LEU A 142 -0.34 8.18 -14.39
CA LEU A 142 -0.56 7.21 -13.33
C LEU A 142 -0.20 7.75 -11.95
N LYS A 143 0.84 8.58 -11.85
CA LYS A 143 1.30 9.12 -10.56
C LYS A 143 0.22 9.94 -9.82
N PRO A 144 -0.33 11.05 -10.36
CA PRO A 144 -1.35 11.82 -9.66
C PRO A 144 -2.62 10.99 -9.38
N PHE A 145 -2.94 10.05 -10.28
CA PHE A 145 -4.04 9.12 -10.10
C PHE A 145 -3.84 8.20 -8.88
N LEU A 146 -2.67 7.57 -8.74
CA LEU A 146 -2.33 6.74 -7.57
C LEU A 146 -2.31 7.55 -6.27
N GLU A 147 -1.83 8.79 -6.32
CA GLU A 147 -1.88 9.69 -5.15
C GLU A 147 -3.33 9.96 -4.71
N GLY A 148 -4.23 10.19 -5.65
CA GLY A 148 -5.66 10.33 -5.39
C GLY A 148 -6.29 9.07 -4.80
N LEU A 149 -5.93 7.88 -5.31
CA LEU A 149 -6.41 6.61 -4.76
C LEU A 149 -6.00 6.42 -3.28
N LEU A 150 -4.75 6.74 -2.93
CA LEU A 150 -4.27 6.61 -1.55
C LEU A 150 -4.98 7.58 -0.61
N MET A 151 -5.19 8.84 -1.03
CA MET A 151 -5.92 9.82 -0.23
C MET A 151 -7.39 9.41 -0.03
N ASN A 152 -8.10 9.11 -1.14
CA ASN A 152 -9.50 8.69 -1.08
C ASN A 152 -9.68 7.41 -0.25
N GLY A 153 -8.70 6.50 -0.28
CA GLY A 153 -8.67 5.31 0.57
C GLY A 153 -8.55 5.65 2.06
N LEU A 154 -7.71 6.62 2.44
CA LEU A 154 -7.61 7.08 3.82
C LEU A 154 -8.86 7.82 4.32
N GLU A 155 -9.50 8.60 3.47
CA GLU A 155 -10.78 9.26 3.79
C GLU A 155 -11.88 8.23 4.08
N ARG A 156 -11.98 7.20 3.23
CA ARG A 156 -12.90 6.07 3.44
C ARG A 156 -12.54 5.26 4.68
N PHE A 157 -11.25 5.05 4.94
CA PHE A 157 -10.78 4.42 6.17
C PHE A 157 -11.22 5.19 7.41
N ALA A 158 -11.14 6.53 7.39
CA ALA A 158 -11.57 7.35 8.51
C ALA A 158 -13.06 7.14 8.82
N THR A 159 -13.90 7.10 7.78
CA THR A 159 -15.33 6.78 7.90
C THR A 159 -15.56 5.37 8.43
N TYR A 160 -14.89 4.38 7.84
CA TYR A 160 -14.97 2.97 8.26
C TYR A 160 -14.61 2.78 9.74
N ALA A 161 -13.50 3.37 10.17
CA ALA A 161 -13.02 3.25 11.55
C ALA A 161 -13.99 3.92 12.53
N ARG A 162 -14.56 5.09 12.17
CA ARG A 162 -15.56 5.78 12.98
C ARG A 162 -16.83 4.94 13.14
N GLU A 163 -17.36 4.37 12.06
CA GLU A 163 -18.54 3.51 12.10
C GLU A 163 -18.33 2.23 12.89
N ARG A 164 -17.13 1.65 12.81
CA ARG A 164 -16.79 0.47 13.61
C ARG A 164 -16.68 0.82 15.09
N HIS A 165 -16.14 1.99 15.42
CA HIS A 165 -16.03 2.48 16.80
C HIS A 165 -17.39 2.72 17.44
N THR A 166 -18.37 3.27 16.72
CA THR A 166 -19.71 3.54 17.27
C THR A 166 -20.52 2.27 17.54
N LYS A 167 -20.23 1.18 16.82
CA LYS A 167 -20.88 -0.13 17.00
C LYS A 167 -20.32 -0.92 18.18
N ILE A 168 -19.16 -0.54 18.72
CA ILE A 168 -18.59 -1.18 19.91
C ILE A 168 -19.30 -0.60 21.14
N PRO A 169 -20.00 -1.42 21.96
CA PRO A 169 -20.57 -0.95 23.21
C PRO A 169 -19.46 -0.37 24.08
N ARG A 170 -19.61 0.89 24.49
CA ARG A 170 -18.71 1.46 25.50
C ARG A 170 -19.11 0.87 26.87
N PRO A 171 -18.16 0.37 27.67
CA PRO A 171 -18.44 -0.10 29.02
C PRO A 171 -18.99 1.02 29.90
#